data_AF-A0A962PDU6-F1
#
_entry.id   AF-A0A962PDU6-F1
#
_cell.length_a   1.000
_cell.length_b   1.000
_cell.length_c   1.000
_cell.angle_alpha   90.00
_cell.angle_beta   90.00
_cell.angle_gamma   90.00
#
_symmetry.space_group_name_H-M   'P 1'
#
loop_
_entity.id
_entity.type
_entity.pdbx_description
1 polymer ?
#
loop_
_entity_poly.entity_id
_entity_poly.type
_entity_poly.pdbx_seq_one_letter_code
_entity_poly.pdbx_strand_id
1 'polypeptide(L)'
;MNITQKLVLPATLALGLVTVPVAYGLDSAMLSDPIYEALPPGEFVLGNGDDKTIVNAKTDKTYRICAGRGSKYERKDQIPVKVVHDGKTTMVNPGDCADVEGKEITVKPGGKLEEDFILDGKFHRLK
;
A
#
# COMPACT_ATOMS: atom_id res chain seq x y z
N MET A 1 -44.19 -57.96 -20.35
CA MET A 1 -43.61 -59.21 -19.82
C MET A 1 -43.01 -58.89 -18.46
N ASN A 2 -43.38 -59.66 -17.42
CA ASN A 2 -42.55 -60.08 -16.27
C ASN A 2 -41.81 -58.98 -15.46
N ILE A 3 -41.81 -58.89 -14.12
CA ILE A 3 -42.00 -59.88 -13.06
C ILE A 3 -42.40 -59.14 -11.76
N THR A 4 -43.30 -59.75 -10.99
CA THR A 4 -43.64 -59.51 -9.58
C THR A 4 -42.44 -59.78 -8.64
N GLN A 5 -42.29 -59.03 -7.52
CA GLN A 5 -42.14 -59.53 -6.13
C GLN A 5 -41.66 -58.42 -5.18
N LYS A 6 -42.50 -58.04 -4.20
CA LYS A 6 -42.53 -58.43 -2.76
C LYS A 6 -41.51 -57.65 -1.91
N LEU A 7 -42.01 -56.80 -1.00
CA LEU A 7 -42.11 -57.03 0.46
C LEU A 7 -40.72 -56.81 1.11
N VAL A 8 -40.53 -55.87 2.04
CA VAL A 8 -40.71 -56.05 3.50
C VAL A 8 -40.47 -54.68 4.20
N LEU A 9 -41.39 -54.28 5.10
CA LEU A 9 -41.21 -53.22 6.13
C LEU A 9 -40.35 -53.76 7.30
N PRO A 10 -40.09 -53.01 8.40
CA PRO A 10 -39.64 -51.63 8.61
C PRO A 10 -38.36 -51.64 9.50
N ALA A 11 -37.81 -50.48 9.89
CA ALA A 11 -37.33 -50.20 11.27
C ALA A 11 -36.44 -48.95 11.35
N THR A 12 -37.04 -47.88 11.89
CA THR A 12 -36.55 -47.06 13.01
C THR A 12 -35.04 -46.85 13.27
N LEU A 13 -34.71 -45.55 13.38
CA LEU A 13 -33.92 -44.87 14.41
C LEU A 13 -32.46 -45.30 14.63
N ALA A 14 -31.52 -44.39 14.35
CA ALA A 14 -30.52 -43.99 15.34
C ALA A 14 -29.85 -42.67 14.96
N LEU A 15 -29.76 -41.79 15.96
CA LEU A 15 -29.05 -40.51 15.94
C LEU A 15 -27.56 -40.70 15.66
N GLY A 16 -26.97 -39.65 15.09
CA GLY A 16 -25.59 -39.64 14.63
C GLY A 16 -24.52 -39.59 15.72
N LEU A 17 -23.29 -39.63 15.22
CA LEU A 17 -22.10 -38.88 15.61
C LEU A 17 -20.98 -39.36 14.69
N VAL A 18 -20.56 -38.53 13.74
CA VAL A 18 -19.43 -38.82 12.86
C VAL A 18 -18.18 -38.27 13.54
N THR A 19 -17.29 -39.15 14.00
CA THR A 19 -15.93 -38.77 14.40
C THR A 19 -14.95 -39.48 13.49
N VAL A 20 -14.33 -38.74 12.58
CA VAL A 20 -13.16 -39.19 11.81
C VAL A 20 -11.96 -38.38 12.32
N PRO A 21 -10.94 -39.01 12.93
CA PRO A 21 -9.66 -38.34 13.09
C PRO A 21 -8.93 -38.41 11.74
N VAL A 22 -8.79 -37.26 11.10
CA VAL A 22 -7.96 -37.13 9.89
C VAL A 22 -6.52 -36.89 10.35
N ALA A 23 -5.63 -37.82 9.98
CA ALA A 23 -4.21 -37.61 10.07
C ALA A 23 -3.78 -36.61 8.98
N TYR A 24 -3.24 -35.47 9.39
CA TYR A 24 -2.47 -34.59 8.51
C TYR A 24 -1.08 -34.45 9.12
N GLY A 25 -0.12 -35.18 8.55
CA GLY A 25 1.25 -34.71 8.55
C GLY A 25 1.32 -33.45 7.70
N LEU A 26 2.05 -32.45 8.17
CA LEU A 26 2.63 -31.39 7.35
C LEU A 26 3.77 -30.79 8.17
N ASP A 27 4.95 -31.33 7.92
CA ASP A 27 6.24 -30.71 8.18
C ASP A 27 6.20 -29.32 7.55
N SER A 28 5.90 -28.32 8.37
CA SER A 28 5.98 -26.92 7.96
C SER A 28 7.36 -26.45 8.34
N ALA A 29 8.36 -26.84 7.55
CA ALA A 29 9.55 -26.04 7.39
C ALA A 29 9.09 -24.66 6.91
N MET A 30 8.78 -23.77 7.86
CA MET A 30 8.67 -22.34 7.60
C MET A 30 10.05 -21.90 7.14
N LEU A 31 10.27 -21.96 5.83
CA LEU A 31 11.17 -21.07 5.13
C LEU A 31 10.72 -19.68 5.54
N SER A 32 11.39 -19.13 6.53
CA SER A 32 11.37 -17.71 6.84
C SER A 32 11.88 -17.01 5.60
N ASP A 33 10.96 -16.66 4.70
CA ASP A 33 11.18 -15.63 3.69
C ASP A 33 11.85 -14.46 4.41
N PRO A 34 13.00 -13.95 3.93
CA PRO A 34 13.64 -12.82 4.56
C PRO A 34 12.60 -11.70 4.60
N ILE A 35 12.26 -11.30 5.83
CA ILE A 35 11.36 -10.21 6.12
C ILE A 35 11.81 -9.04 5.25
N TYR A 36 11.06 -8.76 4.19
CA TYR A 36 11.13 -7.48 3.51
C TYR A 36 10.65 -6.48 4.55
N GLU A 37 11.57 -5.95 5.34
CA GLU A 37 11.31 -4.75 6.11
C GLU A 37 10.89 -3.69 5.10
N ALA A 38 9.57 -3.46 5.04
CA ALA A 38 9.04 -2.27 4.41
C ALA A 38 9.65 -1.12 5.20
N LEU A 39 10.69 -0.49 4.62
CA LEU A 39 11.29 0.69 5.21
C LEU A 39 10.15 1.64 5.61
N PRO A 40 10.14 2.16 6.85
CA PRO A 40 9.08 3.05 7.28
C PRO A 40 8.99 4.22 6.28
N PRO A 41 7.78 4.67 5.94
CA PRO A 41 7.61 5.77 5.00
C PRO A 41 8.36 6.99 5.53
N GLY A 42 9.16 7.60 4.67
CA GLY A 42 9.76 8.89 4.96
C GLY A 42 8.71 10.00 4.91
N GLU A 43 8.99 11.10 5.59
CA GLU A 43 8.12 12.28 5.63
C GLU A 43 8.90 13.52 5.18
N PHE A 44 8.19 14.50 4.61
CA PHE A 44 8.75 15.79 4.25
C PHE A 44 7.84 16.92 4.67
N VAL A 45 8.46 18.09 4.88
CA VAL A 45 7.82 19.37 5.15
C VAL A 45 8.57 20.39 4.31
N LEU A 46 7.84 21.29 3.64
CA LEU A 46 8.36 22.29 2.71
C LEU A 46 7.76 23.66 3.04
N GLY A 47 8.60 24.65 3.30
CA GLY A 47 8.23 26.07 3.35
C GLY A 47 8.38 26.76 1.99
N ASN A 48 8.17 28.07 1.99
CA ASN A 48 8.27 28.87 0.77
C ASN A 48 9.71 28.89 0.23
N GLY A 49 9.89 28.50 -1.04
CA GLY A 49 11.21 28.46 -1.68
C GLY A 49 12.04 27.21 -1.37
N ASP A 50 11.53 26.31 -0.53
CA ASP A 50 12.24 25.08 -0.19
C ASP A 50 12.34 24.12 -1.38
N ASP A 51 13.46 23.42 -1.43
CA ASP A 51 13.73 22.32 -2.34
C ASP A 51 14.42 21.22 -1.51
N LYS A 52 13.84 20.01 -1.51
CA LYS A 52 14.28 18.91 -0.64
C LYS A 52 14.43 17.62 -1.44
N THR A 53 15.65 17.10 -1.49
CA THR A 53 15.91 15.75 -1.98
C THR A 53 15.46 14.72 -0.94
N ILE A 54 14.41 13.97 -1.26
CA ILE A 54 13.84 12.92 -0.41
C ILE A 54 14.35 11.53 -0.75
N VAL A 55 14.90 11.36 -1.96
CA VAL A 55 15.53 10.12 -2.41
C VAL A 55 16.84 10.46 -3.09
N ASN A 56 17.90 9.75 -2.70
CA ASN A 56 19.16 9.68 -3.42
C ASN A 56 19.65 8.22 -3.37
N ALA A 57 19.52 7.52 -4.50
CA ALA A 57 19.76 6.09 -4.65
C ALA A 57 20.76 5.83 -5.77
N LYS A 58 21.48 4.69 -5.69
CA LYS A 58 22.49 4.30 -6.69
C LYS A 58 21.88 3.81 -8.01
N THR A 59 20.66 3.31 -7.97
CA THR A 59 19.94 2.72 -9.11
C THR A 59 18.52 3.26 -9.12
N ASP A 60 17.88 3.31 -10.29
CA ASP A 60 16.47 3.69 -10.37
C ASP A 60 15.60 2.76 -9.52
N LYS A 61 14.66 3.36 -8.79
CA LYS A 61 13.64 2.67 -8.01
C LYS A 61 12.34 3.45 -8.13
N THR A 62 11.24 2.74 -7.99
CA THR A 62 9.92 3.36 -7.95
C THR A 62 9.57 3.77 -6.53
N TYR A 63 9.03 4.98 -6.37
CA TYR A 63 8.60 5.55 -5.11
C TYR A 63 7.19 6.09 -5.25
N ARG A 64 6.38 5.84 -4.23
CA ARG A 64 5.08 6.51 -4.08
C ARG A 64 5.26 7.74 -3.22
N ILE A 65 4.81 8.88 -3.72
CA ILE A 65 4.88 10.17 -3.04
C ILE A 65 3.48 10.69 -2.87
N CYS A 66 3.09 10.98 -1.64
CA CYS A 66 1.78 11.47 -1.28
C CYS A 66 1.89 12.89 -0.71
N ALA A 67 1.15 13.82 -1.29
CA ALA A 67 1.04 15.17 -0.75
C ALA A 67 0.02 15.19 0.40
N GLY A 68 0.36 15.84 1.50
CA GLY A 68 -0.56 16.11 2.60
C GLY A 68 -1.78 16.91 2.10
N ARG A 69 -2.90 16.77 2.79
CA ARG A 69 -4.12 17.57 2.51
C ARG A 69 -4.07 18.97 3.11
N GLY A 70 -3.01 19.27 3.87
CA GLY A 70 -2.97 20.43 4.76
C GLY A 70 -3.94 20.30 5.94
N SER A 71 -3.65 20.99 7.03
CA SER A 71 -4.59 21.21 8.11
C SER A 71 -5.75 22.07 7.59
N LYS A 72 -6.98 21.72 7.99
CA LYS A 72 -8.30 22.30 7.61
C LYS A 72 -8.44 23.85 7.74
N TYR A 73 -7.39 24.54 8.17
CA TYR A 73 -7.33 25.98 8.45
C TYR A 73 -6.41 26.77 7.51
N GLU A 74 -5.71 26.10 6.60
CA GLU A 74 -4.70 26.72 5.75
C GLU A 74 -5.02 26.37 4.30
N ARG A 75 -4.95 27.36 3.39
CA ARG A 75 -5.21 27.16 1.94
C ARG A 75 -4.17 26.28 1.22
N LYS A 76 -3.50 25.39 1.96
CA LYS A 76 -2.54 24.38 1.51
C LYS A 76 -3.18 23.37 0.57
N ASP A 77 -4.49 23.21 0.66
CA ASP A 77 -5.34 22.39 -0.18
C ASP A 77 -5.38 22.79 -1.67
N GLN A 78 -4.72 23.90 -2.05
CA GLN A 78 -4.63 24.34 -3.46
C GLN A 78 -3.22 24.25 -4.06
N ILE A 79 -2.16 24.14 -3.26
CA ILE A 79 -0.79 24.22 -3.79
C ILE A 79 -0.22 22.79 -3.91
N PRO A 80 -0.02 22.29 -5.15
CA PRO A 80 0.53 20.95 -5.35
C PRO A 80 1.99 20.86 -4.92
N VAL A 81 2.43 19.65 -4.58
CA VAL A 81 3.85 19.32 -4.45
C VAL A 81 4.41 19.05 -5.84
N LYS A 82 5.47 19.75 -6.22
CA LYS A 82 6.23 19.48 -7.44
C LYS A 82 7.32 18.47 -7.13
N VAL A 83 7.26 17.33 -7.80
CA VAL A 83 8.24 16.26 -7.74
C VAL A 83 9.13 16.32 -8.97
N VAL A 84 10.43 16.49 -8.77
CA VAL A 84 11.45 16.48 -9.84
C VAL A 84 12.25 15.20 -9.73
N HIS A 85 12.32 14.43 -10.81
CA HIS A 85 13.05 13.16 -10.87
C HIS A 85 13.61 12.96 -12.28
N ASP A 86 14.89 12.66 -12.42
CA ASP A 86 15.56 12.42 -13.71
C ASP A 86 15.24 13.47 -14.80
N GLY A 87 15.16 14.75 -14.41
CA GLY A 87 14.79 15.87 -15.30
C GLY A 87 13.30 15.97 -15.64
N LYS A 88 12.47 15.03 -15.22
CA LYS A 88 11.01 15.07 -15.34
C LYS A 88 10.39 15.78 -14.14
N THR A 89 9.19 16.35 -14.37
CA THR A 89 8.41 17.02 -13.33
C THR A 89 7.01 16.42 -13.26
N THR A 90 6.60 16.02 -12.06
CA THR A 90 5.27 15.51 -11.75
C THR A 90 4.64 16.40 -10.69
N MET A 91 3.40 16.83 -10.91
CA MET A 91 2.64 17.62 -9.93
C MET A 91 1.72 16.69 -9.16
N VAL A 92 1.81 16.71 -7.83
CA VAL A 92 0.97 15.91 -6.94
C VAL A 92 0.06 16.87 -6.18
N ASN A 93 -1.24 16.80 -6.46
CA ASN A 93 -2.21 17.65 -5.81
C ASN A 93 -2.34 17.30 -4.32
N PRO A 94 -2.75 18.26 -3.48
CA PRO A 94 -2.98 18.00 -2.06
C PRO A 94 -3.94 16.82 -1.83
N GLY A 95 -3.50 15.83 -1.07
CA GLY A 95 -4.26 14.62 -0.80
C GLY A 95 -4.19 13.50 -1.83
N ASP A 96 -3.51 13.73 -2.94
CA ASP A 96 -3.22 12.72 -3.94
C ASP A 96 -1.84 12.09 -3.71
N CYS A 97 -1.60 10.97 -4.41
CA CYS A 97 -0.29 10.36 -4.51
C CYS A 97 0.08 10.13 -5.97
N ALA A 98 1.38 10.15 -6.26
CA ALA A 98 1.92 9.74 -7.54
C ALA A 98 3.06 8.74 -7.33
N ASP A 99 3.17 7.79 -8.26
CA ASP A 99 4.29 6.87 -8.34
C ASP A 99 5.30 7.42 -9.35
N VAL A 100 6.55 7.57 -8.92
CA VAL A 100 7.65 8.10 -9.73
C VAL A 100 8.83 7.15 -9.69
N GLU A 101 9.58 7.09 -10.79
CA GLU A 101 10.80 6.30 -10.87
C GLU A 101 12.00 7.23 -11.02
N GLY A 102 13.04 6.98 -10.24
CA GLY A 102 14.33 7.67 -10.41
C GLY A 102 15.34 7.34 -9.33
N LYS A 103 16.59 7.75 -9.58
CA LYS A 103 17.70 7.69 -8.62
C LYS A 103 17.65 8.82 -7.62
N GLU A 104 17.30 10.01 -8.10
CA GLU A 104 17.21 11.21 -7.29
C GLU A 104 15.81 11.77 -7.42
N ILE A 105 15.15 11.98 -6.29
CA ILE A 105 13.83 12.58 -6.25
C ILE A 105 13.85 13.76 -5.29
N THR A 106 13.47 14.89 -5.85
CA THR A 106 13.42 16.17 -5.17
C THR A 106 11.98 16.67 -5.14
N VAL A 107 11.55 17.15 -3.98
CA VAL A 107 10.23 17.76 -3.79
C VAL A 107 10.37 19.23 -3.48
N LYS A 108 9.46 20.03 -4.02
CA LYS A 108 9.33 21.46 -3.74
C LYS A 108 7.88 21.92 -3.87
N PRO A 109 7.52 23.11 -3.35
CA PRO A 109 6.23 23.70 -3.64
C PRO A 109 6.01 23.90 -5.14
N GLY A 110 4.82 23.54 -5.62
CA GLY A 110 4.40 23.74 -7.01
C GLY A 110 4.09 25.19 -7.36
N GLY A 111 3.93 26.04 -6.35
CA GLY A 111 3.70 27.48 -6.45
C GLY A 111 4.27 28.21 -5.24
N LYS A 112 4.10 29.53 -5.19
CA LYS A 112 4.53 30.36 -4.06
C LYS A 112 3.67 30.04 -2.84
N LEU A 113 4.30 29.71 -1.72
CA LEU A 113 3.62 29.60 -0.43
C LEU A 113 3.58 30.98 0.23
N GLU A 114 2.51 31.27 0.95
CA GLU A 114 2.47 32.42 1.87
C GLU A 114 3.50 32.24 2.99
N GLU A 115 3.88 33.34 3.65
CA GLU A 115 4.72 33.22 4.85
C GLU A 115 4.00 32.33 5.89
N ASP A 116 4.78 31.48 6.56
CA ASP A 116 4.32 30.45 7.52
C ASP A 116 3.52 29.27 6.95
N PHE A 117 3.23 29.24 5.64
CA PHE A 117 2.61 28.08 5.02
C PHE A 117 3.63 26.97 4.77
N ILE A 118 3.29 25.76 5.21
CA ILE A 118 4.07 24.55 4.97
C ILE A 118 3.29 23.50 4.18
N LEU A 119 3.93 22.81 3.25
CA LEU A 119 3.39 21.60 2.63
C LEU A 119 4.05 20.39 3.27
N ASP A 120 3.25 19.46 3.78
CA ASP A 120 3.72 18.18 4.28
C ASP A 120 3.42 17.05 3.28
N GLY A 121 4.08 15.91 3.47
CA GLY A 121 3.76 14.70 2.73
C GLY A 121 4.62 13.52 3.13
N LYS A 122 4.37 12.38 2.48
CA LYS A 122 5.03 11.11 2.77
C LYS A 122 5.55 10.48 1.50
N PHE A 123 6.59 9.66 1.63
CA PHE A 123 7.13 8.89 0.52
C PHE A 123 7.61 7.52 0.99
N HIS A 124 7.52 6.53 0.10
CA HIS A 124 8.08 5.20 0.36
C HIS A 124 8.45 4.52 -0.95
N ARG A 125 9.43 3.62 -0.87
CA ARG A 125 9.86 2.81 -2.01
C ARG A 125 8.83 1.74 -2.30
N LEU A 126 8.41 1.61 -3.56
CA LEU A 126 7.61 0.49 -4.05
C LEU A 126 8.53 -0.69 -4.38
N LYS A 127 8.02 -1.92 -4.22
CA LYS A 127 8.80 -3.16 -4.40
C LYS A 127 9.11 -3.43 -5.87
#